data_AF-A0A449AJI6-F1
#
_entry.id   AF-A0A449AJI6-F1
#
_cell.length_a   1.000
_cell.length_b   1.000
_cell.length_c   1.000
_cell.angle_alpha   90.00
_cell.angle_beta   90.00
_cell.angle_gamma   90.00
#
_symmetry.space_group_name_H-M   'P 1'
#
loop_
_entity.id
_entity.type
_entity.pdbx_description
1 polymer ?
#
loop_
_entity_poly.entity_id
_entity_poly.type
_entity_poly.pdbx_seq_one_letter_code
_entity_poly.pdbx_strand_id
1 'polypeptide(L)'
;MFSNWENSLVSIKKFNAKKRYSKTDINDALAISLLESHYFINQSFLPYDNYILDNVNILLNHDVTIIHGRQDIDCRPIGAYLLHKKLPNSKLFLIDAAGHTSLDKNLWNQLKKSISDWEK
;
A
#
# COMPACT_ATOMS: atom_id res chain seq x y z
N MET A 1 18.26 10.59 0.18
CA MET A 1 17.86 9.80 -1.00
C MET A 1 16.37 9.57 -0.94
N PHE A 2 15.67 9.53 -2.07
CA PHE A 2 14.21 9.34 -2.15
C PHE A 2 13.72 8.16 -1.30
N SER A 3 14.37 6.99 -1.42
CA SER A 3 14.12 5.80 -0.59
C SER A 3 14.19 6.05 0.93
N ASN A 4 15.09 6.91 1.42
CA ASN A 4 15.19 7.21 2.84
C ASN A 4 14.01 8.05 3.32
N TRP A 5 13.53 8.97 2.47
CA TRP A 5 12.35 9.78 2.75
C TRP A 5 11.11 8.89 2.79
N GLU A 6 10.89 8.08 1.76
CA GLU A 6 9.76 7.15 1.69
C GLU A 6 9.75 6.18 2.88
N ASN A 7 10.87 5.52 3.18
CA ASN A 7 10.98 4.60 4.32
C ASN A 7 10.71 5.25 5.69
N SER A 8 10.78 6.58 5.79
CA SER A 8 10.45 7.29 7.03
C SER A 8 8.95 7.49 7.22
N LEU A 9 8.16 7.35 6.16
CA LEU A 9 6.71 7.57 6.12
C LEU A 9 5.92 6.26 6.17
N VAL A 10 6.53 5.13 5.76
CA VAL A 10 5.82 3.85 5.66
C VAL A 10 5.27 3.27 6.97
N SER A 11 5.75 3.72 8.14
CA SER A 11 5.27 3.21 9.44
C SER A 11 5.08 4.33 10.45
N ILE A 12 4.06 4.19 11.29
CA ILE A 12 3.84 5.07 12.44
C ILE A 12 4.89 4.93 13.54
N LYS A 13 5.65 3.83 13.53
CA LYS A 13 6.73 3.60 14.51
C LYS A 13 7.95 4.39 14.09
N LYS A 14 8.66 4.94 15.08
CA LYS A 14 9.93 5.65 14.84
C LYS A 14 10.84 4.81 13.95
N PHE A 15 11.18 5.38 12.80
CA PHE A 15 12.14 4.81 11.89
C PHE A 15 13.50 4.65 12.59
N ASN A 16 13.99 3.42 12.71
CA ASN A 16 15.34 3.17 13.23
C ASN A 16 16.29 2.89 12.07
N ALA A 17 16.91 3.95 11.55
CA ALA A 17 17.81 3.91 10.40
C ALA A 17 18.94 2.88 10.53
N LYS A 18 19.43 2.63 11.76
CA LYS A 18 20.54 1.69 12.01
C LYS A 18 20.16 0.22 11.80
N LYS A 19 18.87 -0.12 11.77
CA LYS A 19 18.39 -1.51 11.72
C LYS A 19 18.03 -1.99 10.32
N ARG A 20 17.83 -1.07 9.36
CA ARG A 20 17.51 -1.42 7.96
C ARG A 20 18.75 -1.42 7.06
N TYR A 21 19.57 -0.37 7.12
CA TYR A 21 20.71 -0.20 6.21
C TYR A 21 21.95 -1.03 6.58
N SER A 22 22.03 -2.25 6.04
CA SER A 22 23.31 -2.94 5.78
C SER A 22 23.89 -2.51 4.43
N LYS A 23 25.16 -2.80 4.11
CA LYS A 23 25.82 -2.35 2.86
C LYS A 23 25.14 -2.87 1.58
N THR A 24 24.41 -4.00 1.68
CA THR A 24 23.50 -4.57 0.68
C THR A 24 22.30 -3.67 0.35
N ASP A 25 21.95 -2.75 1.24
CA ASP A 25 20.75 -1.90 1.17
C ASP A 25 20.92 -0.67 0.24
N ILE A 26 22.14 -0.27 -0.12
CA ILE A 26 22.34 0.92 -1.00
C ILE A 26 21.92 0.62 -2.45
N ASN A 27 22.26 -0.56 -2.97
CA ASN A 27 21.88 -0.95 -4.32
C ASN A 27 20.38 -1.20 -4.43
N ASP A 28 19.77 -1.80 -3.40
CA ASP A 28 18.32 -2.03 -3.35
C ASP A 28 17.55 -0.70 -3.25
N ALA A 29 18.03 0.22 -2.40
CA ALA A 29 17.48 1.57 -2.29
C ALA A 29 17.59 2.36 -3.60
N LEU A 30 18.71 2.23 -4.32
CA LEU A 30 18.89 2.79 -5.67
C LEU A 30 17.92 2.19 -6.68
N ALA A 31 17.79 0.87 -6.70
CA ALA A 31 16.93 0.15 -7.63
C ALA A 31 15.46 0.54 -7.45
N ILE A 32 14.95 0.55 -6.20
CA ILE A 32 13.58 0.99 -5.90
C ILE A 32 13.39 2.46 -6.28
N SER A 33 14.32 3.35 -5.88
CA SER A 33 14.20 4.78 -6.21
C SER A 33 14.13 5.03 -7.72
N LEU A 34 14.93 4.31 -8.52
CA LEU A 34 14.93 4.43 -9.98
C LEU A 34 13.63 3.88 -10.59
N LEU A 35 13.18 2.71 -10.12
CA LEU A 35 11.96 2.08 -10.60
C LEU A 35 10.74 2.96 -10.33
N GLU A 36 10.58 3.43 -9.09
CA GLU A 36 9.46 4.29 -8.72
C GLU A 36 9.50 5.62 -9.44
N SER A 37 10.67 6.27 -9.48
CA SER A 37 10.83 7.53 -10.24
C SER A 37 10.45 7.34 -11.71
N HIS A 38 10.86 6.22 -12.31
CA HIS A 38 10.51 5.91 -13.70
C HIS A 38 9.01 5.75 -13.91
N TYR A 39 8.31 5.02 -13.04
CA TYR A 39 6.86 4.88 -13.16
C TYR A 39 6.14 6.21 -12.85
N PHE A 40 6.58 6.98 -11.87
CA PHE A 40 5.94 8.26 -11.52
C PHE A 40 6.05 9.31 -12.63
N ILE A 41 7.22 9.49 -13.25
CA ILE A 41 7.36 10.47 -14.34
C ILE A 41 6.57 10.07 -15.60
N ASN A 42 6.31 8.77 -15.77
CA ASN A 42 5.55 8.22 -16.90
C ASN A 42 4.08 7.97 -16.55
N GLN A 43 3.57 8.51 -15.44
CA GLN A 43 2.16 8.38 -15.03
C GLN A 43 1.71 6.90 -14.94
N SER A 44 2.63 6.04 -14.49
CA SER A 44 2.48 4.59 -14.42
C SER A 44 2.04 3.94 -15.74
N PHE A 45 2.27 4.61 -16.88
CA PHE A 45 1.84 4.20 -18.22
C PHE A 45 0.31 4.00 -18.33
N LEU A 46 -0.45 4.65 -17.45
CA LEU A 46 -1.90 4.67 -17.53
C LEU A 46 -2.35 5.72 -18.55
N PRO A 47 -3.42 5.48 -19.31
CA PRO A 47 -3.83 6.38 -20.38
C PRO A 47 -4.43 7.70 -19.86
N TYR A 48 -4.93 7.73 -18.62
CA TYR A 48 -5.46 8.92 -17.95
C TYR A 48 -5.55 8.73 -16.42
N ASP A 49 -5.71 9.85 -15.70
CA ASP A 49 -5.89 9.85 -14.24
C ASP A 49 -7.17 9.12 -13.82
N ASN A 50 -7.15 8.39 -12.70
CA ASN A 50 -8.25 7.55 -12.22
C ASN A 50 -8.60 6.32 -13.08
N TYR A 51 -7.81 6.00 -14.12
CA TYR A 51 -8.03 4.82 -14.96
C TYR A 51 -8.38 3.55 -14.18
N ILE A 52 -7.67 3.26 -13.09
CA ILE A 52 -7.96 2.08 -12.25
C ILE A 52 -9.37 2.14 -11.67
N LEU A 53 -9.77 3.27 -11.05
CA LEU A 53 -11.07 3.44 -10.41
C LEU A 53 -12.24 3.39 -11.41
N ASP A 54 -12.01 3.85 -12.64
CA ASP A 54 -13.03 3.83 -13.70
C ASP A 54 -13.21 2.45 -14.34
N ASN A 55 -12.22 1.56 -14.18
CA ASN A 55 -12.22 0.21 -14.76
C ASN A 55 -12.31 -0.92 -13.71
N VAL A 56 -12.69 -0.61 -12.47
CA VAL A 56 -12.81 -1.63 -11.40
C VAL A 56 -13.97 -2.60 -11.63
N ASN A 57 -14.88 -2.31 -12.56
CA ASN A 57 -16.04 -3.15 -12.86
C ASN A 57 -15.66 -4.59 -13.23
N ILE A 58 -14.46 -4.81 -13.76
CA ILE A 58 -13.90 -6.15 -14.02
C ILE A 58 -13.82 -7.03 -12.77
N LEU A 59 -13.79 -6.42 -11.58
CA LEU A 59 -13.73 -7.11 -10.28
C LEU A 59 -15.09 -7.32 -9.60
N LEU A 60 -16.22 -6.91 -10.20
CA LEU A 60 -17.53 -6.92 -9.53
C LEU A 60 -18.01 -8.31 -9.08
N ASN A 61 -17.58 -9.35 -9.79
CA ASN A 61 -17.94 -10.75 -9.51
C ASN A 61 -16.89 -11.47 -8.64
N HIS A 62 -15.92 -10.74 -8.10
CA HIS A 62 -14.86 -11.29 -7.26
C HIS A 62 -15.03 -10.81 -5.82
N ASP A 63 -14.72 -11.70 -4.88
CA ASP A 63 -14.57 -11.32 -3.48
C ASP A 63 -13.31 -10.48 -3.31
N VAL A 64 -13.47 -9.26 -2.80
CA VAL A 64 -12.37 -8.32 -2.61
C VAL A 64 -12.31 -7.90 -1.15
N THR A 65 -11.15 -8.08 -0.53
CA THR A 65 -10.86 -7.54 0.81
C THR A 65 -9.79 -6.48 0.72
N ILE A 66 -10.11 -5.26 1.15
CA ILE A 66 -9.22 -4.10 1.17
C ILE A 66 -8.79 -3.86 2.62
N ILE A 67 -7.49 -3.89 2.88
CA ILE A 67 -6.91 -3.65 4.21
C ILE A 67 -5.95 -2.49 4.08
N HIS A 68 -6.18 -1.42 4.84
CA HIS A 68 -5.41 -0.17 4.69
C HIS A 68 -5.11 0.46 6.06
N GLY A 69 -3.89 0.98 6.25
CA GLY A 69 -3.53 1.68 7.49
C GLY A 69 -4.21 3.04 7.61
N ARG A 70 -4.84 3.34 8.74
CA ARG A 70 -5.53 4.62 8.97
C ARG A 70 -4.58 5.83 8.87
N GLN A 71 -3.31 5.63 9.22
CA GLN A 71 -2.27 6.65 9.22
C GLN A 71 -1.29 6.49 8.05
N ASP A 72 -1.67 5.77 6.98
CA ASP A 72 -0.89 5.74 5.74
C ASP A 72 -0.91 7.12 5.08
N ILE A 73 0.26 7.75 4.98
CA ILE A 73 0.44 9.06 4.35
C ILE A 73 1.07 8.94 2.95
N ASP A 74 1.61 7.79 2.60
CA ASP A 74 2.16 7.50 1.27
C ASP A 74 1.02 7.22 0.30
N CYS A 75 0.18 6.24 0.65
CA CYS A 75 -1.06 5.93 -0.05
C CYS A 75 -2.25 6.31 0.83
N ARG A 76 -2.73 7.55 0.71
CA ARG A 76 -3.79 8.07 1.59
C ARG A 76 -5.05 7.18 1.59
N PRO A 77 -5.70 6.93 2.75
CA PRO A 77 -6.89 6.06 2.87
C PRO A 77 -8.08 6.40 1.97
N ILE A 78 -8.13 7.63 1.45
CA ILE A 78 -9.16 8.04 0.48
C ILE A 78 -9.16 7.13 -0.76
N GLY A 79 -8.00 6.65 -1.22
CA GLY A 79 -7.92 5.73 -2.35
C GLY A 79 -8.63 4.41 -2.08
N ALA A 80 -8.36 3.79 -0.92
CA ALA A 80 -9.02 2.57 -0.47
C ALA A 80 -10.54 2.75 -0.30
N TYR A 81 -10.96 3.91 0.23
CA TYR A 81 -12.37 4.24 0.38
C TYR A 81 -13.08 4.39 -0.98
N LEU A 82 -12.48 5.11 -1.92
CA LEU A 82 -13.04 5.29 -3.26
C LEU A 82 -13.13 3.97 -4.03
N LEU A 83 -12.12 3.10 -3.89
CA LEU A 83 -12.15 1.75 -4.45
C LEU A 83 -13.30 0.93 -3.86
N HIS A 84 -13.44 0.92 -2.53
CA HIS A 84 -14.56 0.24 -1.85
C HIS A 84 -15.93 0.76 -2.29
N LYS A 85 -16.07 2.07 -2.53
CA LYS A 85 -17.32 2.66 -3.03
C LYS A 85 -17.70 2.18 -4.43
N LYS A 86 -16.72 1.91 -5.29
CA LYS A 86 -16.94 1.39 -6.65
C LYS A 86 -17.05 -0.13 -6.70
N LEU A 87 -16.58 -0.83 -5.67
CA LEU A 87 -16.70 -2.27 -5.48
C LEU A 87 -17.61 -2.58 -4.27
N PRO A 88 -18.95 -2.48 -4.42
CA PRO A 88 -19.87 -2.59 -3.28
C PRO A 88 -19.82 -3.93 -2.54
N ASN A 89 -19.39 -5.00 -3.22
CA ASN A 89 -19.21 -6.34 -2.63
C ASN A 89 -17.90 -6.46 -1.84
N SER A 90 -17.01 -5.47 -1.88
CA SER A 90 -15.73 -5.52 -1.18
C SER A 90 -15.88 -5.28 0.31
N LYS A 91 -14.97 -5.84 1.11
CA LYS A 91 -14.84 -5.56 2.55
C LYS A 91 -13.69 -4.59 2.76
N LEU A 92 -13.93 -3.44 3.41
CA LEU A 92 -12.90 -2.46 3.74
C LEU A 92 -12.56 -2.47 5.23
N PHE A 93 -11.31 -2.76 5.55
CA PHE A 93 -10.74 -2.67 6.89
C PHE A 93 -9.73 -1.54 6.97
N LEU A 94 -10.09 -0.46 7.65
CA LEU A 94 -9.18 0.64 7.95
C LEU A 94 -8.59 0.43 9.35
N ILE A 95 -7.28 0.18 9.40
CA ILE A 95 -6.58 -0.32 10.59
C ILE A 95 -6.00 0.82 11.39
N ASP A 96 -6.44 0.96 12.63
CA ASP A 96 -5.91 1.98 13.53
C ASP A 96 -4.52 1.61 14.04
N ALA A 97 -3.71 2.66 14.26
CA ALA A 97 -2.30 2.55 14.61
C ALA A 97 -1.52 1.70 13.59
N ALA A 98 -1.73 1.97 12.29
CA ALA A 98 -1.00 1.36 11.18
C ALA A 98 -0.80 2.38 10.05
N GLY A 99 0.39 2.36 9.45
CA GLY A 99 0.77 3.14 8.27
C GLY A 99 0.71 2.31 6.98
N HIS A 100 1.64 2.57 6.07
CA HIS A 100 1.72 1.93 4.76
C HIS A 100 2.22 0.47 4.83
N THR A 101 3.20 0.19 5.69
CA THR A 101 3.91 -1.08 5.66
C THR A 101 3.03 -2.25 6.13
N SER A 102 3.03 -3.33 5.36
CA SER A 102 2.36 -4.58 5.74
C SER A 102 2.94 -5.24 7.00
N LEU A 103 4.13 -4.81 7.43
CA LEU A 103 4.81 -5.26 8.64
C LEU A 103 4.27 -4.61 9.92
N ASP A 104 3.36 -3.63 9.82
CA ASP A 104 2.68 -3.10 10.99
C ASP A 104 1.85 -4.20 11.65
N LYS A 105 2.06 -4.41 12.96
CA LYS A 105 1.50 -5.56 13.70
C LYS A 105 -0.02 -5.70 13.53
N ASN A 106 -0.74 -4.57 13.59
CA ASN A 106 -2.20 -4.56 13.46
C ASN A 106 -2.64 -4.91 12.04
N LEU A 107 -1.97 -4.35 11.03
CA LEU A 107 -2.25 -4.59 9.62
C LEU A 107 -1.95 -6.06 9.27
N TRP A 108 -0.79 -6.56 9.67
CA TRP A 108 -0.39 -7.96 9.51
C TRP A 108 -1.38 -8.94 10.16
N ASN A 109 -1.88 -8.62 11.36
CA ASN A 109 -2.88 -9.45 12.03
C ASN A 109 -4.22 -9.47 11.28
N GLN A 110 -4.68 -8.33 10.75
CA GLN A 110 -5.88 -8.30 9.92
C GLN A 110 -5.68 -9.07 8.61
N LEU A 111 -4.50 -8.96 7.99
CA LEU A 111 -4.18 -9.69 6.76
C LEU A 111 -4.28 -11.20 6.97
N LYS A 112 -3.63 -11.74 8.00
CA LYS A 112 -3.73 -13.18 8.36
C LYS A 112 -5.16 -13.61 8.63
N LYS A 113 -5.93 -12.81 9.35
CA LYS A 113 -7.35 -13.09 9.62
C LYS A 113 -8.15 -13.17 8.33
N SER A 114 -7.95 -12.21 7.44
CA SER A 114 -8.69 -12.13 6.16
C SER A 114 -8.35 -13.31 5.25
N ILE A 115 -7.09 -13.74 5.21
CA ILE A 115 -6.66 -14.94 4.46
C ILE A 115 -7.32 -16.19 5.03
N SER A 116 -7.32 -16.37 6.36
CA SER A 116 -7.96 -17.54 6.99
C SER A 116 -9.48 -17.58 6.76
N ASP A 117 -10.13 -16.43 6.60
CA ASP A 117 -11.55 -16.36 6.28
C ASP A 117 -11.84 -16.73 4.80
N TRP A 118 -10.85 -16.70 3.91
CA TRP A 118 -10.97 -17.11 2.50
C TRP A 118 -10.73 -18.62 2.29
N GLU A 119 -10.00 -19.26 3.21
CA GLU A 119 -9.73 -20.70 3.15
C GLU A 119 -10.92 -21.57 3.64
N LYS A 120 -12.00 -20.95 4.11
CA LYS A 120 -13.23 -21.62 4.58
C LYS A 120 -14.31 -21.58 3.51
#